data_AF-A0A938WIV7-F1
#
_entry.id   AF-A0A938WIV7-F1
#
_cell.length_a   1.000
_cell.length_b   1.000
_cell.length_c   1.000
_cell.angle_alpha   90.00
_cell.angle_beta   90.00
_cell.angle_gamma   90.00
#
_symmetry.space_group_name_H-M   'P 1'
#
loop_
_entity.id
_entity.type
_entity.pdbx_description
1 polymer ?
#
loop_
_entity_poly.entity_id
_entity_poly.type
_entity_poly.pdbx_seq_one_letter_code
_entity_poly.pdbx_strand_id
1 'polypeptide(L)'
;MKNAAIRARMDSKLKASALRVLASCGLDASDAIQLFLQQVVAHQGIPFDIRSAERAPSMAKLRAMKRQSQKRDHRIAGSVDVSKGQMLLLRPERLRGAKVCWPKASLV
;
A
#
# COMPACT_ATOMS: atom_id res chain seq x y z
N MET A 1 -25.35 -31.66 15.71
CA MET A 1 -24.51 -30.67 15.01
C MET A 1 -24.84 -30.76 13.53
N LYS A 2 -25.13 -29.63 12.87
CA LYS A 2 -25.43 -29.63 11.42
C LYS A 2 -24.09 -29.54 10.69
N ASN A 3 -23.59 -30.68 10.21
CA ASN A 3 -22.34 -30.71 9.45
C ASN A 3 -22.64 -30.43 7.98
N ALA A 4 -22.11 -29.33 7.45
CA ALA A 4 -22.15 -29.00 6.03
C ALA A 4 -20.77 -29.29 5.40
N ALA A 5 -20.76 -29.96 4.26
CA ALA A 5 -19.53 -30.29 3.54
C ALA A 5 -19.36 -29.39 2.31
N ILE A 6 -18.14 -28.91 2.07
CA ILE A 6 -17.77 -28.10 0.91
C ILE A 6 -16.92 -28.96 -0.03
N ARG A 7 -17.32 -29.06 -1.30
CA ARG A 7 -16.53 -29.71 -2.35
C ARG A 7 -16.21 -28.69 -3.43
N ALA A 8 -14.92 -28.45 -3.66
CA ALA A 8 -14.43 -27.51 -4.68
C ALA A 8 -13.49 -28.23 -5.64
N ARG A 9 -13.65 -27.97 -6.95
CA ARG A 9 -12.69 -28.40 -7.97
C ARG A 9 -11.54 -27.40 -8.01
N MET A 10 -10.32 -27.90 -8.06
CA MET A 10 -9.10 -27.09 -8.11
C MET A 10 -8.00 -27.84 -8.87
N ASP A 11 -7.05 -27.10 -9.41
CA ASP A 11 -5.86 -27.67 -10.03
C ASP A 11 -5.02 -28.46 -9.00
N SER A 12 -4.46 -29.59 -9.43
CA SER A 12 -3.71 -30.49 -8.54
C SER A 12 -2.40 -29.87 -8.04
N LYS A 13 -1.72 -29.08 -8.87
CA LYS A 13 -0.50 -28.37 -8.46
C LYS A 13 -0.84 -27.25 -7.49
N LEU A 14 -1.91 -26.50 -7.75
CA LEU A 14 -2.40 -25.47 -6.83
C LEU A 14 -2.74 -26.06 -5.46
N LYS A 15 -3.45 -27.20 -5.41
CA LYS A 15 -3.77 -27.90 -4.17
C LYS A 15 -2.50 -28.27 -3.38
N ALA A 16 -1.53 -28.88 -4.05
CA ALA A 16 -0.29 -29.32 -3.40
C ALA A 16 0.52 -28.13 -2.84
N SER A 17 0.63 -27.05 -3.61
CA SER A 17 1.31 -25.82 -3.19
C SER A 17 0.61 -25.16 -2.01
N ALA A 18 -0.72 -25.02 -2.06
CA ALA A 18 -1.50 -24.43 -0.97
C ALA A 18 -1.36 -25.23 0.33
N LEU A 19 -1.48 -26.56 0.26
CA LEU A 19 -1.33 -27.44 1.42
C LEU A 19 0.06 -27.33 2.07
N ARG A 20 1.12 -27.18 1.26
CA ARG A 20 2.49 -27.00 1.78
C ARG A 20 2.62 -25.70 2.57
N VAL A 21 2.04 -24.61 2.06
CA VAL A 21 2.07 -23.31 2.75
C VAL A 21 1.24 -23.36 4.02
N LEU A 22 0.02 -23.91 3.97
CA LEU A 22 -0.84 -24.04 5.15
C LEU A 22 -0.19 -24.89 6.25
N ALA A 23 0.44 -26.01 5.89
CA ALA A 23 1.17 -26.84 6.84
C ALA A 23 2.34 -26.09 7.51
N SER A 24 3.03 -25.22 6.77
CA SER A 24 4.08 -24.37 7.37
C SER A 24 3.54 -23.35 8.38
N CYS A 25 2.26 -22.99 8.28
CA CYS A 25 1.54 -22.15 9.23
C CYS A 25 0.84 -22.96 10.34
N GLY A 26 0.98 -24.29 10.37
CA GLY A 26 0.31 -25.16 11.33
C GLY A 26 -1.20 -25.32 11.11
N LEU A 27 -1.68 -25.06 9.89
CA LEU A 27 -3.10 -25.16 9.53
C LEU A 27 -3.35 -26.32 8.59
N ASP A 28 -4.48 -27.02 8.80
CA ASP A 28 -5.01 -27.94 7.81
C ASP A 28 -5.86 -27.19 6.76
N ALA A 29 -6.29 -27.89 5.71
CA ALA A 29 -7.13 -27.27 4.68
C ALA A 29 -8.53 -26.89 5.19
N SER A 30 -9.07 -27.63 6.15
CA SER A 30 -10.42 -27.44 6.67
C SER A 30 -10.51 -26.15 7.48
N ASP A 31 -9.55 -25.98 8.39
CA ASP A 31 -9.37 -24.82 9.25
C ASP A 31 -9.11 -23.57 8.41
N ALA A 32 -8.23 -23.66 7.41
CA ALA A 32 -7.96 -22.55 6.50
C ALA A 32 -9.22 -22.09 5.74
N ILE A 33 -10.03 -23.02 5.24
CA ILE A 33 -11.29 -22.70 4.55
C ILE A 33 -12.30 -22.11 5.53
N GLN A 34 -12.42 -22.65 6.75
CA GLN A 34 -13.31 -22.11 7.78
C GLN A 34 -12.94 -20.69 8.17
N LEU A 35 -11.65 -20.43 8.42
CA LEU A 35 -11.13 -19.10 8.72
C LEU A 35 -11.42 -18.13 7.57
N PHE A 36 -11.19 -18.53 6.32
CA PHE A 36 -11.53 -17.71 5.17
C PHE A 36 -13.02 -17.33 5.14
N LEU A 37 -13.92 -18.30 5.34
CA LEU A 37 -15.36 -18.04 5.34
C LEU A 37 -15.80 -17.18 6.51
N GLN A 38 -15.21 -17.36 7.70
CA GLN A 38 -15.45 -16.49 8.85
C GLN A 38 -15.05 -15.04 8.53
N GLN A 39 -13.90 -14.84 7.88
CA GLN A 39 -13.47 -13.51 7.45
C GLN A 39 -14.40 -12.91 6.40
N VAL A 40 -14.92 -13.73 5.47
CA VAL A 40 -15.92 -13.27 4.48
C VAL A 40 -17.19 -12.76 5.18
N VAL A 41 -17.66 -13.47 6.20
CA VAL A 41 -18.83 -13.06 6.98
C VAL A 41 -18.54 -11.79 7.79
N ALA A 42 -17.38 -11.72 8.46
CA ALA A 42 -17.00 -10.59 9.29
C ALA A 42 -16.84 -9.29 8.49
N HIS A 43 -16.26 -9.37 7.28
CA HIS A 43 -16.01 -8.21 6.43
C HIS A 43 -17.16 -7.91 5.45
N GLN A 44 -18.21 -8.74 5.41
CA GLN A 44 -19.28 -8.69 4.41
C GLN A 44 -18.74 -8.57 2.97
N GLY A 45 -17.64 -9.27 2.69
CA GLY A 45 -16.88 -9.11 1.46
C GLY A 45 -15.68 -10.03 1.42
N ILE A 46 -14.89 -9.95 0.34
CA ILE A 46 -13.69 -10.78 0.20
C ILE A 46 -12.57 -10.17 1.07
N PRO A 47 -11.97 -10.93 2.00
CA PRO A 47 -11.05 -10.41 3.02
C PRO A 47 -9.61 -10.19 2.51
N PHE A 48 -9.43 -10.08 1.20
CA PHE A 48 -8.15 -9.77 0.58
C PHE A 48 -8.36 -8.89 -0.66
N ASP A 49 -7.33 -8.10 -0.99
CA ASP A 49 -7.39 -7.17 -2.11
C ASP A 49 -7.34 -7.91 -3.45
N ILE A 50 -8.41 -7.82 -4.23
CA ILE A 50 -8.50 -8.40 -5.56
C ILE A 50 -7.87 -7.43 -6.56
N ARG A 51 -6.56 -7.51 -6.66
CA ARG A 51 -5.79 -6.78 -7.67
C ARG A 51 -5.85 -7.54 -8.98
N SER A 52 -6.82 -7.21 -9.84
CA SER A 52 -6.72 -7.57 -11.25
C SER A 52 -5.42 -6.99 -11.82
N ALA A 53 -4.64 -7.77 -12.57
CA ALA A 53 -3.43 -7.27 -13.23
C ALA A 53 -3.70 -6.04 -14.12
N GLU A 54 -4.94 -5.86 -14.57
CA GLU A 54 -5.42 -4.70 -15.32
C GLU A 54 -5.57 -3.41 -14.50
N ARG A 55 -5.58 -3.50 -13.16
CA ARG A 55 -5.74 -2.35 -12.24
C ARG A 55 -4.41 -1.78 -11.74
N ALA A 56 -3.28 -2.16 -12.32
CA ALA A 56 -2.14 -1.25 -12.27
C ALA A 56 -2.60 0.07 -12.92
N PRO A 57 -2.50 1.23 -12.23
CA PRO A 57 -2.92 2.49 -12.83
C PRO A 57 -2.16 2.64 -14.14
N SER A 58 -2.90 2.75 -15.26
CA SER A 58 -2.27 2.92 -16.57
C SER A 58 -1.27 4.07 -16.51
N MET A 59 -0.21 4.01 -17.32
CA MET A 59 0.78 5.09 -17.36
C MET A 59 0.14 6.47 -17.58
N ALA A 60 -1.01 6.53 -18.26
CA ALA A 60 -1.82 7.73 -18.39
C ALA A 60 -2.40 8.22 -17.06
N LYS A 61 -2.95 7.31 -16.23
CA LYS A 61 -3.49 7.63 -14.90
C LYS A 61 -2.38 8.10 -13.95
N LEU A 62 -1.21 7.44 -13.96
CA LEU A 62 -0.03 7.86 -13.20
C LEU A 62 0.46 9.25 -13.62
N ARG A 63 0.53 9.54 -14.93
CA ARG A 63 0.89 10.86 -15.45
C ARG A 63 -0.13 11.94 -15.07
N ALA A 64 -1.43 11.62 -15.09
CA ALA A 64 -2.48 12.52 -14.66
C ALA A 64 -2.36 12.87 -13.18
N MET A 65 -2.13 11.87 -12.32
CA MET A 65 -1.91 12.06 -10.88
C MET A 65 -0.66 12.93 -10.62
N LYS A 66 0.46 12.68 -11.33
CA LYS A 66 1.67 13.51 -11.24
C LYS A 66 1.40 14.96 -11.63
N ARG A 67 0.71 15.20 -12.75
CA ARG A 67 0.34 16.56 -13.21
C ARG A 67 -0.58 17.26 -12.20
N GLN A 68 -1.49 16.54 -11.57
CA GLN A 68 -2.38 17.10 -10.55
C GLN A 68 -1.60 17.51 -9.29
N SER A 69 -0.64 16.69 -8.85
CA SER A 69 0.29 17.05 -7.76
C SER A 69 1.08 18.32 -8.11
N GLN A 70 1.69 18.36 -9.30
CA GLN A 70 2.48 19.51 -9.74
C GLN A 70 1.67 20.81 -9.81
N LYS A 71 0.41 20.74 -10.28
CA LYS A 71 -0.49 21.91 -10.28
C LYS A 71 -0.82 22.40 -8.87
N ARG A 72 -0.97 21.48 -7.91
CA ARG A 72 -1.18 21.82 -6.49
C ARG A 72 0.07 22.46 -5.91
N ASP A 73 1.25 21.89 -6.17
CA ASP A 73 2.53 22.40 -5.69
C ASP A 73 2.83 23.80 -6.28
N HIS A 74 2.57 24.00 -7.58
CA HIS A 74 2.67 25.31 -8.23
C HIS A 74 1.69 26.33 -7.63
N ARG A 75 0.48 25.91 -7.25
CA ARG A 75 -0.49 26.81 -6.60
C ARG A 75 -0.03 27.22 -5.22
N ILE A 76 0.51 26.28 -4.44
CA ILE A 76 1.08 26.55 -3.12
C ILE A 76 2.28 27.50 -3.24
N ALA A 77 3.18 27.25 -4.20
CA ALA A 77 4.31 28.13 -4.48
C ALA A 77 3.89 29.54 -4.96
N GLY A 78 2.75 29.66 -5.63
CA GLY A 78 2.18 30.95 -6.05
C GLY A 78 1.34 31.66 -4.98
N SER A 79 0.79 30.93 -4.00
CA SER A 79 -0.04 31.50 -2.92
C SER A 79 0.75 31.84 -1.66
N VAL A 80 1.90 31.20 -1.45
CA VAL A 80 2.84 31.60 -0.40
C VAL A 80 3.62 32.80 -0.94
N ASP A 81 3.50 33.95 -0.29
CA ASP A 81 4.47 35.03 -0.43
C ASP A 81 5.80 34.50 0.12
N VAL A 82 6.51 33.74 -0.71
CA VAL A 82 7.92 33.46 -0.46
C VAL A 82 8.58 34.80 -0.71
N SER A 83 8.65 35.61 0.35
CA SER A 83 9.42 36.85 0.36
C SER A 83 10.67 36.61 -0.47
N LYS A 84 10.86 37.43 -1.51
CA LYS A 84 11.89 37.32 -2.57
C LYS A 84 13.35 37.22 -2.06
N GLY A 85 13.58 37.06 -0.75
CA GLY A 85 14.86 37.01 -0.07
C GLY A 85 15.21 35.70 0.67
N GLN A 86 14.50 34.58 0.53
CA GLN A 86 15.00 33.29 1.06
C GLN A 86 14.89 32.12 0.08
N MET A 87 15.33 32.34 -1.17
CA MET A 87 16.13 31.30 -1.80
C MET A 87 17.48 31.36 -1.09
N LEU A 88 17.77 30.41 -0.19
CA LEU A 88 19.08 30.32 0.43
C LEU A 88 20.10 29.94 -0.65
N LEU A 89 20.61 30.94 -1.36
CA LEU A 89 21.90 30.90 -2.06
C LEU A 89 23.00 30.84 -0.99
N LEU A 90 23.01 29.76 -0.21
CA LEU A 90 24.08 29.46 0.71
C LEU A 90 25.29 29.14 -0.14
N ARG A 91 26.32 29.99 -0.06
CA ARG A 91 27.62 29.71 -0.67
C ARG A 91 28.09 28.33 -0.19
N PRO A 92 28.63 27.45 -1.07
CA PRO A 92 29.05 26.10 -0.71
C PRO A 92 29.98 26.05 0.52
N GLU A 93 30.78 27.11 0.72
CA GLU A 93 31.67 27.33 1.89
C GLU A 93 30.92 27.25 3.21
N ARG A 94 29.67 27.74 3.26
CA ARG A 94 28.84 27.80 4.47
C ARG A 94 28.09 26.51 4.77
N LEU A 95 28.06 25.59 3.81
CA LEU A 95 27.49 24.25 3.98
C LEU A 95 28.54 23.24 4.42
N ARG A 96 29.84 23.54 4.21
CA ARG A 96 30.94 22.69 4.68
C ARG A 96 30.97 22.70 6.21
N GLY A 97 30.50 21.60 6.82
CA GLY A 97 30.42 21.43 8.27
C GLY A 97 29.05 21.74 8.89
N ALA A 98 28.08 22.17 8.09
CA ALA A 98 26.71 22.35 8.57
C ALA A 98 26.06 20.98 8.83
N LYS A 99 25.54 20.77 10.04
CA LYS A 99 24.72 19.61 10.39
C LYS A 99 23.25 19.96 10.23
N VAL A 100 22.51 19.11 9.53
CA VAL A 100 21.05 19.23 9.43
C VAL A 100 20.45 18.90 10.79
N CYS A 101 19.94 19.92 11.49
CA CYS A 101 19.18 19.75 12.72
C CYS A 101 17.69 19.74 12.34
N TRP A 102 17.09 18.55 12.35
CA TRP A 102 15.63 18.45 12.26
C TRP A 102 15.02 18.96 13.57
N PRO A 103 13.91 19.72 13.50
CA PRO A 103 13.21 20.12 14.71
C PRO A 103 12.77 18.86 15.47
N LYS A 104 13.05 18.80 16.78
CA LYS A 104 12.55 17.75 17.69
C LYS A 104 11.06 17.90 17.98
N ALA A 105 10.28 18.34 17.00
CA ALA A 105 8.83 18.35 17.12
C ALA A 105 8.36 16.97 16.66
N SER A 106 7.88 16.17 17.60
CA SER A 106 7.01 15.04 17.30
C SER A 106 5.86 15.59 16.46
N LEU A 107 5.78 15.15 15.20
CA LEU A 107 4.60 15.36 14.37
C LEU A 107 3.45 14.62 15.07
N VAL A 108 2.65 15.38 15.83
CA VAL A 108 1.34 14.97 16.35
C VAL A 108 0.30 15.54 15.40
#